data_AF-A0A0X3VSY2-F1
#
_entry.id   AF-A0A0X3VSY2-F1
#
_cell.length_a   1.000
_cell.length_b   1.000
_cell.length_c   1.000
_cell.angle_alpha   90.00
_cell.angle_beta   90.00
_cell.angle_gamma   90.00
#
_symmetry.space_group_name_H-M   'P 1'
#
loop_
_entity.id
_entity.type
_entity.pdbx_description
1 polymer ?
#
loop_
_entity_poly.entity_id
_entity_poly.type
_entity_poly.pdbx_seq_one_letter_code
_entity_poly.pdbx_strand_id
1 'polypeptide(L)'
;MLASLEEVGLNARSVAAVLVTHAHNDHIGAAEHLRAAYDGPVLMHQDEVPHARRDFLDQVTVGQVLAQAWRPGVLPWAVHALRAGGTTHVPDCEPQAFPAPGALDLPGAPVPVHTPGHTKGHCA
;
A
#
# COMPACT_ATOMS: atom_id res chain seq x y z
N MET A 1 1.77 -9.65 -11.29
CA MET A 1 1.11 -10.17 -10.09
C MET A 1 0.08 -11.26 -10.43
N LEU A 2 -0.98 -10.97 -11.20
CA LEU A 2 -2.01 -11.97 -11.54
C LEU A 2 -1.49 -13.13 -12.40
N ALA A 3 -0.73 -12.82 -13.47
CA ALA A 3 -0.09 -13.86 -14.30
C ALA A 3 0.80 -14.80 -13.47
N SER A 4 1.46 -14.28 -12.43
CA SER A 4 2.32 -15.07 -11.54
C SER A 4 1.53 -16.02 -10.64
N LEU A 5 0.28 -15.69 -10.27
CA LEU A 5 -0.61 -16.61 -9.55
C LEU A 5 -1.06 -17.75 -10.46
N GLU A 6 -1.40 -17.43 -11.71
CA GLU A 6 -1.78 -18.43 -12.72
C GLU A 6 -0.63 -19.39 -13.05
N GLU A 7 0.62 -18.89 -13.11
CA GLU A 7 1.82 -19.70 -13.32
C GLU A 7 2.05 -20.74 -12.22
N VAL A 8 1.65 -20.45 -10.97
CA VAL A 8 1.72 -21.41 -9.85
C VAL A 8 0.43 -22.23 -9.69
N GLY A 9 -0.50 -22.14 -10.64
CA GLY A 9 -1.75 -22.87 -10.65
C GLY A 9 -2.79 -22.38 -9.64
N LEU A 10 -2.62 -21.16 -9.11
CA LEU A 10 -3.54 -20.55 -8.15
C LEU A 10 -4.49 -19.59 -8.87
N ASN A 11 -5.76 -19.62 -8.49
CA ASN A 11 -6.74 -18.65 -8.97
C ASN A 11 -6.67 -17.40 -8.09
N ALA A 12 -6.66 -16.20 -8.68
CA ALA A 12 -6.69 -14.97 -7.89
C ALA A 12 -7.92 -14.86 -6.96
N ARG A 13 -9.03 -15.53 -7.27
CA ARG A 13 -10.20 -15.68 -6.37
C ARG A 13 -9.96 -16.55 -5.14
N SER A 14 -8.87 -17.33 -5.10
CA SER A 14 -8.51 -18.13 -3.93
C SER A 14 -7.65 -17.34 -2.93
N VAL A 15 -7.37 -16.06 -3.20
CA VAL A 15 -6.68 -15.19 -2.24
C VAL A 15 -7.63 -14.87 -1.09
N ALA A 16 -7.32 -15.39 0.09
CA ALA A 16 -8.14 -15.17 1.29
C ALA A 16 -8.00 -13.77 1.88
N ALA A 17 -6.82 -13.15 1.77
CA ALA A 17 -6.53 -11.79 2.20
C ALA A 17 -5.22 -11.29 1.58
N VAL A 18 -5.04 -9.97 1.54
CA VAL A 18 -3.78 -9.31 1.20
C VAL A 18 -3.20 -8.69 2.47
N LEU A 19 -2.01 -9.12 2.88
CA LEU A 19 -1.29 -8.55 4.03
C LEU A 19 -0.31 -7.50 3.52
N VAL A 20 -0.40 -6.28 4.03
CA VAL A 20 0.45 -5.16 3.63
C VAL A 20 1.45 -4.86 4.72
N THR A 21 2.73 -4.82 4.35
CA THR A 21 3.83 -4.56 5.29
C THR A 21 3.88 -3.08 5.71
N HIS A 22 3.64 -2.16 4.78
CA HIS A 22 3.55 -0.72 5.01
C HIS A 22 2.78 0.03 3.91
N ALA A 23 2.28 1.21 4.23
CA ALA A 23 1.31 1.98 3.46
C ALA A 23 1.92 2.95 2.42
N HIS A 24 2.95 2.54 1.67
CA HIS A 24 3.42 3.34 0.54
C HIS A 24 2.60 3.10 -0.75
N ASN A 25 2.60 4.09 -1.64
CA ASN A 25 1.78 4.10 -2.87
C ASN A 25 2.00 2.88 -3.76
N ASP A 26 3.24 2.40 -3.83
CA ASP A 26 3.65 1.24 -4.62
C ASP A 26 3.06 -0.08 -4.09
N HIS A 27 2.80 -0.16 -2.79
CA HIS A 27 2.16 -1.33 -2.16
C HIS A 27 0.62 -1.22 -2.15
N ILE A 28 0.08 -0.06 -1.81
CA ILE A 28 -1.38 0.14 -1.68
C ILE A 28 -2.08 0.03 -3.04
N GLY A 29 -1.49 0.59 -4.11
CA GLY A 29 -2.13 0.56 -5.43
C GLY A 29 -2.38 -0.88 -5.92
N ALA A 30 -1.45 -1.79 -5.66
CA ALA A 30 -1.61 -3.20 -5.99
C ALA A 30 -2.63 -3.90 -5.07
N ALA A 31 -2.63 -3.59 -3.77
CA ALA A 31 -3.56 -4.16 -2.81
C ALA A 31 -5.02 -3.79 -3.14
N GLU A 32 -5.28 -2.53 -3.48
CA GLU A 32 -6.63 -2.09 -3.89
C GLU A 32 -7.09 -2.70 -5.21
N HIS A 33 -6.19 -2.84 -6.18
CA HIS A 33 -6.53 -3.52 -7.42
C HIS A 33 -6.98 -4.97 -7.17
N LEU A 34 -6.32 -5.68 -6.26
CA LEU A 34 -6.71 -7.04 -5.87
C LEU A 34 -8.03 -7.06 -5.10
N ARG A 35 -8.22 -6.14 -4.14
CA ARG A 35 -9.49 -6.01 -3.40
C ARG A 35 -10.66 -5.79 -4.36
N ALA A 36 -10.55 -4.82 -5.26
CA ALA A 36 -11.60 -4.47 -6.21
C ALA A 36 -11.91 -5.61 -7.20
N ALA A 37 -10.91 -6.40 -7.58
CA ALA A 37 -11.07 -7.49 -8.53
C ALA A 37 -11.56 -8.80 -7.90
N TYR A 38 -11.27 -9.05 -6.62
CA TYR A 38 -11.45 -10.36 -5.98
C TYR A 38 -12.14 -10.35 -4.62
N ASP A 39 -12.55 -9.17 -4.11
CA ASP A 39 -13.32 -8.95 -2.87
C ASP A 39 -12.64 -9.46 -1.58
N GLY A 40 -11.32 -9.68 -1.63
CA GLY A 40 -10.52 -10.10 -0.48
C GLY A 40 -10.14 -8.92 0.43
N PRO A 41 -10.12 -9.07 1.76
CA PRO A 41 -9.73 -8.02 2.69
C PRO A 41 -8.26 -7.64 2.55
N VAL A 42 -7.96 -6.35 2.69
CA VAL A 42 -6.60 -5.81 2.79
C VAL A 42 -6.32 -5.51 4.26
N LEU A 43 -5.39 -6.24 4.85
CA LEU A 43 -5.05 -6.16 6.27
C LEU A 43 -3.67 -5.54 6.47
N MET A 44 -3.54 -4.66 7.46
CA MET A 44 -2.28 -4.02 7.83
C MET A 44 -2.24 -3.66 9.31
N HIS A 45 -1.10 -3.16 9.79
CA HIS A 45 -0.99 -2.67 11.15
C HIS A 45 -1.93 -1.46 11.36
N GLN A 46 -2.49 -1.34 12.57
CA GLN A 46 -3.42 -0.25 12.91
C GLN A 46 -2.83 1.15 12.65
N ASP A 47 -1.52 1.32 12.86
CA ASP A 47 -0.83 2.60 12.64
C ASP A 47 -0.57 2.90 11.15
N GLU A 48 -0.71 1.90 10.26
CA GLU A 48 -0.65 2.09 8.81
C GLU A 48 -2.03 2.43 8.23
N VAL A 49 -3.14 2.08 8.89
CA VAL A 49 -4.50 2.33 8.38
C VAL A 49 -4.75 3.81 8.05
N PRO A 50 -4.40 4.78 8.91
CA PRO A 50 -4.55 6.20 8.57
C PRO A 50 -3.64 6.64 7.42
N HIS A 51 -2.45 6.06 7.31
CA HIS A 51 -1.53 6.34 6.21
C HIS A 51 -2.08 5.78 4.88
N ALA A 52 -2.65 4.57 4.91
CA ALA A 52 -3.21 3.92 3.73
C ALA A 52 -4.52 4.55 3.25
N ARG A 53 -5.34 5.05 4.20
CA ARG A 53 -6.51 5.90 3.90
C ARG A 53 -6.14 7.30 3.43
N ARG A 54 -4.85 7.66 3.53
CA ARG A 54 -4.35 9.00 3.28
C ARG A 54 -4.99 10.06 4.18
N ASP A 55 -5.41 9.67 5.38
CA ASP A 55 -5.79 10.61 6.45
C ASP A 55 -4.61 11.53 6.79
N PHE A 56 -3.38 11.03 6.59
CA PHE A 56 -2.14 11.79 6.45
C PHE A 56 -1.27 11.20 5.34
N LEU A 57 -0.66 12.07 4.54
CA LEU A 57 0.31 11.69 3.49
C LEU A 57 1.72 11.99 4.00
N ASP A 58 2.54 10.97 4.27
CA ASP A 58 4.01 11.12 4.32
C ASP A 58 4.56 11.24 2.88
N GLN A 59 3.99 12.18 2.13
CA GLN A 59 4.42 12.52 0.77
C GLN A 59 4.80 13.98 0.71
N VAL A 60 5.77 14.26 -0.15
CA VAL A 60 6.18 15.62 -0.45
C VAL A 60 4.96 16.38 -0.96
N THR A 61 4.55 17.41 -0.22
CA THR A 61 3.43 18.26 -0.61
C THR A 61 3.77 19.01 -1.91
N VAL A 62 2.76 19.38 -2.70
CA VAL A 62 2.96 20.23 -3.89
C VAL A 62 3.73 21.51 -3.54
N GLY A 63 3.46 22.10 -2.36
CA GLY A 63 4.18 23.27 -1.86
C GLY A 63 5.67 23.03 -1.61
N GLN A 64 6.04 21.86 -1.07
CA GLN A 64 7.46 21.48 -0.87
C GLN A 64 8.17 21.24 -2.21
N VAL A 65 7.48 20.67 -3.22
CA VAL A 65 8.04 20.50 -4.58
C VAL A 65 8.29 21.88 -5.22
N LEU A 66 7.31 22.79 -5.13
CA LEU A 66 7.43 24.15 -5.68
C LEU A 66 8.57 24.93 -5.02
N ALA A 67 8.74 24.81 -3.70
CA ALA A 67 9.82 25.45 -2.96
C ALA A 67 11.23 25.00 -3.41
N GLN A 68 11.33 23.82 -4.03
CA GLN A 68 12.59 23.28 -4.56
C GLN A 68 12.70 23.36 -6.08
N ALA A 69 11.73 23.99 -6.78
CA ALA A 69 11.68 24.05 -8.24
C ALA A 69 12.90 24.74 -8.89
N TRP A 70 13.63 25.57 -8.13
CA TRP A 70 14.88 26.20 -8.56
C TRP A 70 16.04 25.21 -8.73
N ARG A 71 15.95 23.99 -8.17
CA ARG A 71 16.97 22.95 -8.35
C ARG A 71 16.78 22.26 -9.70
N PRO A 72 17.84 22.14 -10.52
CA PRO A 72 17.72 21.67 -11.90
C PRO A 72 17.17 20.24 -12.05
N GLY A 73 17.30 19.39 -11.02
CA GLY A 73 16.77 18.01 -11.04
C GLY A 73 15.29 17.88 -10.68
N VAL A 74 14.66 18.91 -10.10
CA VAL A 74 13.30 18.80 -9.54
C VAL A 74 12.23 18.84 -10.65
N LEU A 75 12.39 19.69 -11.66
CA LEU A 75 11.46 19.80 -12.79
C LEU A 75 11.37 18.49 -13.62
N PRO A 76 12.49 17.89 -14.06
CA PRO A 76 12.46 16.61 -14.76
C PRO A 76 11.84 15.48 -13.91
N TRP A 77 12.18 15.43 -12.62
CA TRP A 77 11.62 14.47 -11.68
C TRP A 77 10.10 14.68 -11.49
N ALA A 78 9.63 15.91 -11.33
CA ALA A 78 8.22 16.22 -11.14
C ALA A 78 7.39 15.84 -12.37
N VAL A 79 7.89 16.14 -13.58
CA VAL A 79 7.25 15.72 -14.84
C VAL A 79 7.18 14.20 -14.94
N HIS A 80 8.26 13.50 -14.56
CA HIS A 80 8.29 12.05 -14.54
C HIS A 80 7.28 11.47 -13.53
N ALA A 81 7.24 12.00 -12.31
CA ALA A 81 6.32 11.59 -11.26
C ALA A 81 4.85 11.81 -11.67
N LEU A 82 4.54 12.95 -12.31
CA LEU A 82 3.21 13.21 -12.86
C LEU A 82 2.83 12.19 -13.95
N ARG A 83 3.75 11.91 -14.89
CA ARG A 83 3.53 10.91 -15.95
C ARG A 83 3.38 9.49 -15.41
N ALA A 84 4.04 9.17 -14.30
CA ALA A 84 3.92 7.90 -13.59
C ALA A 84 2.63 7.80 -12.75
N GLY A 85 1.77 8.82 -12.77
CA GLY A 85 0.51 8.80 -12.02
C GLY A 85 0.61 9.28 -10.57
N GLY A 86 1.59 10.13 -10.25
CA GLY A 86 1.75 10.70 -8.90
C GLY A 86 0.57 11.56 -8.41
N THR A 87 -0.37 11.91 -9.28
CA THR A 87 -1.63 12.60 -8.95
C THR A 87 -2.87 11.70 -9.09
N THR A 88 -2.67 10.43 -9.46
CA THR A 88 -3.78 9.49 -9.60
C THR A 88 -4.42 9.26 -8.25
N HIS A 89 -5.70 9.66 -8.16
CA HIS A 89 -6.54 9.32 -7.02
C HIS A 89 -6.69 7.80 -6.99
N VAL A 90 -6.04 7.14 -6.05
CA VAL A 90 -6.35 5.73 -5.78
C VAL A 90 -7.73 5.74 -5.12
N PRO A 91 -8.71 4.98 -5.65
CA PRO A 91 -10.05 4.92 -5.07
C PRO A 91 -9.99 4.58 -3.58
N ASP A 92 -11.03 4.98 -2.85
CA ASP A 92 -11.18 4.82 -1.40
C ASP A 92 -10.69 3.44 -0.96
N CYS A 93 -9.45 3.41 -0.49
CA CYS A 93 -8.87 2.21 0.07
C CYS A 93 -9.62 1.98 1.37
N GLU A 94 -10.18 0.78 1.53
CA GLU A 94 -10.80 0.36 2.79
C GLU A 94 -9.85 -0.59 3.54
N PRO A 95 -8.65 -0.14 3.93
CA PRO A 95 -7.73 -0.99 4.66
C PRO A 95 -8.32 -1.26 6.04
N GLN A 96 -8.16 -2.50 6.48
CA GLN A 96 -8.56 -2.95 7.79
C GLN A 96 -7.32 -3.19 8.63
N ALA A 97 -7.39 -2.82 9.91
CA ALA A 97 -6.36 -3.21 10.86
C ALA A 97 -6.37 -4.73 11.03
N PHE A 98 -5.23 -5.31 11.40
CA PHE A 98 -5.21 -6.68 11.90
C PHE A 98 -6.23 -6.82 13.05
N PRO A 99 -7.09 -7.85 13.03
CA PRO A 99 -8.20 -7.97 13.98
C PRO A 99 -7.74 -8.20 15.41
N ALA A 100 -6.57 -8.83 15.59
CA ALA A 100 -5.95 -9.07 16.88
C ALA A 100 -4.42 -9.20 16.73
N PRO A 101 -3.65 -8.97 17.81
CA PRO A 101 -2.24 -9.34 17.86
C PRO A 101 -2.06 -10.87 17.74
N GLY A 102 -0.96 -11.31 17.14
CA GLY A 102 -0.62 -12.72 17.01
C GLY A 102 -1.05 -13.32 15.67
N ALA A 103 -1.33 -14.63 15.66
CA ALA A 103 -1.65 -15.34 14.43
C ALA A 103 -3.01 -14.92 13.86
N LEU A 104 -3.05 -14.64 12.56
CA LEU A 104 -4.27 -14.32 11.83
C LEU A 104 -5.04 -15.59 11.49
N ASP A 105 -6.37 -15.50 11.50
CA ASP A 105 -7.27 -16.56 11.02
C ASP A 105 -7.29 -16.60 9.48
N LEU A 106 -6.15 -16.99 8.92
CA LEU A 106 -5.90 -17.10 7.49
C LEU A 106 -5.15 -18.41 7.20
N PRO A 107 -5.19 -18.93 5.95
CA PRO A 107 -4.41 -20.10 5.57
C PRO A 107 -2.93 -19.93 5.95
N GLY A 108 -2.39 -20.87 6.72
CA GLY A 108 -1.01 -20.85 7.21
C GLY A 108 -0.77 -20.05 8.50
N ALA A 109 -1.82 -19.45 9.09
CA ALA A 109 -1.78 -18.72 10.36
C ALA A 109 -0.62 -17.72 10.48
N PRO A 110 -0.46 -16.78 9.52
CA PRO A 110 0.64 -15.83 9.53
C PRO A 110 0.58 -14.95 10.79
N VAL A 111 1.75 -14.64 11.35
CA VAL A 111 1.90 -13.81 12.55
C VAL A 111 2.56 -12.49 12.15
N PRO A 112 1.84 -11.37 12.13
CA PRO A 112 2.43 -10.06 11.86
C PRO A 112 3.40 -9.68 12.98
N VAL A 113 4.62 -9.30 12.62
CA VAL A 113 5.63 -8.82 13.56
C VAL A 113 5.85 -7.33 13.35
N HIS A 114 5.44 -6.53 14.34
CA HIS A 114 5.66 -5.08 14.31
C HIS A 114 7.15 -4.76 14.33
N THR A 115 7.61 -4.08 13.28
CA THR A 115 9.01 -3.75 13.02
C THR A 115 9.12 -2.29 12.56
N PRO A 116 8.78 -1.32 13.44
CA PRO A 116 8.73 0.09 13.08
C PRO A 116 10.12 0.63 12.71
N GLY A 117 10.16 1.61 11.80
CA GLY A 117 11.40 2.29 11.40
C GLY A 117 11.30 2.97 10.04
N HIS A 118 10.75 2.26 9.04
CA HIS A 118 10.46 2.81 7.71
C HIS A 118 9.14 3.59 7.69
N THR A 119 8.12 3.05 8.35
CA THR A 119 6.89 3.74 8.74
C THR A 119 6.54 3.37 10.19
N LYS A 120 5.54 4.04 10.79
CA LYS A 120 5.17 3.82 12.20
C LYS A 120 4.58 2.44 12.47
N GLY A 121 3.82 1.89 11.52
CA GLY A 121 3.19 0.58 11.63
C GLY A 121 3.81 -0.48 10.73
N HIS A 122 5.03 -0.29 10.22
CA HIS A 122 5.71 -1.30 9.42
C HIS A 122 5.69 -2.67 10.13
N CYS A 123 5.30 -3.71 9.41
CA CYS A 123 5.27 -5.10 9.88
C CYS A 123 5.92 -6.05 8.87
N ALA A 124 6.48 -7.14 9.40
CA ALA A 124 7.02 -8.28 8.64
C ALA A 124 6.22 -9.55 8.92
#